data_AF-A0A7J9FNF2-F1
#
_entry.id   AF-A0A7J9FNF2-F1
#
_cell.length_a   1.000
_cell.length_b   1.000
_cell.length_c   1.000
_cell.angle_alpha   90.00
_cell.angle_beta   90.00
_cell.angle_gamma   90.00
#
_symmetry.space_group_name_H-M   'P 1'
#
loop_
_entity.id
_entity.type
_entity.pdbx_description
1 polymer ?
#
loop_
_entity_poly.entity_id
_entity_poly.type
_entity_poly.pdbx_seq_one_letter_code
_entity_poly.pdbx_strand_id
1 'polypeptide(L)'
;MESDNVMLIETIRHGLAAVSSVAEVILVHDWCSKNWEVKFRHIQLNANKVADCIAKADGDIIEQLVILEDPPHYVRCWLEEDIRHLLVTDDNFHLD
;
A
#
# COMPACT_ATOMS: atom_id res chain seq x y z
N MET A 1 0.24 -0.37 -6.62
CA MET A 1 1.06 0.48 -5.74
C MET A 1 0.32 1.75 -5.45
N GLU A 2 0.10 2.04 -4.18
CA GLU A 2 -0.50 3.29 -3.71
C GLU A 2 0.56 4.09 -2.95
N SER A 3 0.57 5.41 -3.13
CA SER A 3 1.49 6.30 -2.41
C SER A 3 0.85 7.68 -2.27
N ASP A 4 1.13 8.35 -1.17
CA ASP A 4 0.82 9.77 -0.93
C ASP A 4 1.87 10.72 -1.50
N ASN A 5 2.97 10.18 -2.04
CA ASN A 5 3.95 10.96 -2.78
C ASN A 5 3.51 11.11 -4.24
N VAL A 6 2.80 12.22 -4.53
CA VAL A 6 2.34 12.55 -5.88
C VAL A 6 3.48 12.60 -6.90
N MET A 7 4.65 13.11 -6.50
CA MET A 7 5.79 13.24 -7.41
C MET A 7 6.29 11.87 -7.86
N LEU A 8 6.42 10.92 -6.93
CA LEU A 8 6.83 9.55 -7.24
C LEU A 8 5.85 8.88 -8.22
N ILE A 9 4.55 8.99 -7.98
CA ILE A 9 3.53 8.39 -8.83
C ILE A 9 3.60 8.96 -10.26
N GLU A 10 3.70 10.28 -10.40
CA GLU A 10 3.78 10.93 -11.71
C GLU A 10 5.09 10.62 -12.44
N THR A 11 6.21 10.53 -11.71
CA THR A 11 7.51 10.09 -12.27
C THR A 11 7.41 8.69 -12.87
N ILE A 12 6.75 7.75 -12.20
CA ILE A 12 6.60 6.39 -12.70
C ILE A 12 5.62 6.35 -13.87
N ARG A 13 4.45 6.99 -13.75
CA ARG A 13 3.40 6.98 -14.80
C ARG A 13 3.86 7.58 -16.11
N HIS A 14 4.72 8.60 -16.08
CA HIS A 14 5.26 9.23 -17.28
C HIS A 14 6.54 8.58 -17.79
N GLY A 15 6.97 7.43 -17.22
CA GLY A 15 8.18 6.72 -17.64
C GLY A 15 9.48 7.47 -17.31
N LEU A 16 9.42 8.52 -16.50
CA LEU A 16 10.58 9.31 -16.09
C LEU A 16 11.45 8.57 -15.06
N ALA A 17 10.91 7.51 -14.45
CA ALA A 17 11.66 6.68 -13.51
C ALA A 17 12.91 6.03 -14.14
N ALA A 18 12.88 5.72 -15.45
CA ALA A 18 14.01 5.14 -16.19
C ALA A 18 15.22 6.07 -16.35
N VAL A 19 15.01 7.39 -16.23
CA VAL A 19 16.06 8.42 -16.36
C VAL A 19 16.30 9.16 -15.04
N SER A 20 15.71 8.69 -13.95
CA SER A 20 15.88 9.27 -12.62
C SER A 20 17.34 9.14 -12.17
N SER A 21 17.86 10.17 -11.48
CA SER A 21 19.15 10.08 -10.80
C SER A 21 19.05 9.46 -9.40
N VAL A 22 17.83 9.18 -8.93
CA VAL A 22 17.55 8.59 -7.62
C VAL A 22 17.54 7.07 -7.75
N ALA A 23 18.48 6.40 -7.09
CA ALA A 23 18.68 4.95 -7.22
C ALA A 23 17.42 4.15 -6.86
N GLU A 24 16.69 4.56 -5.82
CA GLU A 24 15.46 3.93 -5.36
C GLU A 24 14.35 4.00 -6.42
N VAL A 25 14.27 5.11 -7.16
CA VAL A 25 13.29 5.27 -8.24
C VAL A 25 13.61 4.34 -9.42
N ILE A 26 14.89 4.14 -9.73
CA ILE A 26 15.34 3.17 -10.74
C ILE A 26 14.97 1.75 -10.28
N LEU A 27 15.21 1.40 -9.01
CA LEU A 27 14.87 0.08 -8.47
C LEU A 27 13.37 -0.20 -8.52
N VAL A 28 12.54 0.80 -8.21
CA VAL A 28 11.08 0.69 -8.35
C VAL A 28 10.71 0.45 -9.82
N HIS A 29 11.31 1.20 -10.76
CA HIS A 29 11.08 0.98 -12.19
C HIS A 29 11.45 -0.45 -12.64
N ASP A 30 12.62 -0.95 -12.25
CA ASP A 30 13.08 -2.30 -12.59
C ASP A 30 12.21 -3.40 -11.95
N TRP A 31 11.68 -3.13 -10.76
CA TRP A 31 10.72 -4.02 -10.12
C TRP A 31 9.40 -4.06 -10.89
N CYS A 32 8.94 -2.91 -11.38
CA CYS A 32 7.73 -2.79 -12.18
C CYS A 32 7.88 -3.34 -13.60
N SER A 33 9.10 -3.45 -14.15
CA SER A 33 9.34 -4.06 -15.47
C SER A 33 9.31 -5.60 -15.47
N LYS A 34 9.04 -6.23 -14.32
CA LYS A 34 8.79 -7.68 -14.23
C LYS A 34 7.39 -8.02 -14.80
N ASN A 35 7.06 -9.30 -14.93
CA ASN A 35 5.78 -9.80 -15.46
C ASN A 35 4.58 -9.56 -14.51
N TRP A 36 4.42 -8.34 -14.01
CA TRP A 36 3.44 -7.95 -13.01
C TRP A 36 2.55 -6.87 -13.61
N GLU A 37 1.23 -7.03 -13.53
CA GLU A 37 0.30 -5.96 -13.90
C GLU A 37 0.13 -5.01 -12.69
N VAL A 38 0.97 -3.97 -12.62
CA VAL A 38 0.94 -3.01 -11.51
C VAL A 38 0.19 -1.74 -11.90
N LYS A 39 -0.84 -1.39 -11.13
CA LYS A 39 -1.51 -0.09 -11.21
C LYS A 39 -0.92 0.87 -10.17
N PHE A 40 -0.63 2.11 -10.59
CA PHE A 40 -0.12 3.16 -9.71
C PHE A 40 -1.23 4.16 -9.40
N ARG A 41 -1.42 4.47 -8.12
CA ARG A 41 -2.44 5.40 -7.65
C ARG A 41 -1.86 6.33 -6.60
N HIS A 42 -2.08 7.62 -6.79
CA HIS A 42 -1.88 8.59 -5.73
C HIS A 42 -3.06 8.54 -4.75
N ILE A 43 -2.78 8.47 -3.46
CA ILE A 43 -3.77 8.49 -2.37
C ILE A 43 -3.48 9.64 -1.41
N GLN A 44 -4.46 10.09 -0.65
CA GLN A 44 -4.21 11.12 0.37
C GLN A 44 -3.42 10.54 1.55
N LEU A 45 -2.58 11.34 2.21
CA LEU A 45 -1.85 10.95 3.42
C LEU A 45 -2.76 10.32 4.49
N ASN A 46 -3.96 10.89 4.69
CA ASN A 46 -4.95 10.36 5.63
C ASN A 46 -5.50 8.97 5.26
N ALA A 47 -5.36 8.55 4.00
CA ALA A 47 -5.66 7.19 3.56
C ALA A 47 -4.42 6.28 3.68
N ASN A 48 -3.21 6.85 3.72
CA ASN A 48 -1.93 6.13 3.85
C ASN A 48 -1.42 6.01 5.31
N LYS A 49 -2.33 6.09 6.30
CA LYS A 49 -1.98 6.19 7.73
C LYS A 49 -1.06 5.07 8.24
N VAL A 50 -1.24 3.84 7.76
CA VAL A 50 -0.43 2.69 8.22
C VAL A 50 1.02 2.85 7.76
N ALA A 51 1.25 3.14 6.48
CA ALA A 51 2.60 3.34 5.95
C ALA A 51 3.24 4.60 6.54
N ASP A 52 2.47 5.67 6.76
CA ASP A 52 2.92 6.89 7.44
C ASP A 52 3.35 6.61 8.90
N CYS A 53 2.59 5.80 9.65
CA CYS A 53 2.98 5.36 10.98
C CYS A 53 4.29 4.55 10.96
N ILE A 54 4.47 3.65 9.99
CA ILE A 54 5.70 2.85 9.85
C ILE A 54 6.89 3.75 9.50
N ALA A 55 6.71 4.71 8.58
CA ALA A 55 7.78 5.65 8.21
C ALA A 55 8.19 6.55 9.37
N LYS A 56 7.23 7.03 10.18
CA LYS A 56 7.49 7.80 11.40
C LYS A 56 8.21 6.96 12.47
N ALA A 57 7.86 5.68 12.55
CA ALA A 57 8.52 4.71 13.42
C ALA A 57 9.97 4.39 13.03
N ASP A 58 10.37 4.66 11.78
CA ASP A 58 11.76 4.52 11.32
C ASP A 58 12.57 5.82 11.58
N GLY A 59 11.88 6.97 11.64
CA GLY A 59 12.49 8.28 11.93
C GLY A 59 12.72 8.58 13.42
N ASP A 60 12.04 7.87 14.32
CA ASP A 60 12.20 7.92 15.78
C ASP A 60 12.41 6.50 16.32
N ILE A 61 13.03 6.38 17.50
CA ILE A 61 13.47 5.14 18.15
C ILE A 61 12.29 4.15 18.38
N ILE A 62 11.93 3.35 17.38
CA ILE A 62 11.34 2.03 17.63
C ILE A 62 12.50 1.08 17.89
N GLU A 63 12.72 0.75 19.17
CA GLU A 63 13.76 -0.20 19.57
C GLU A 63 13.47 -1.62 19.03
N GLN A 64 12.19 -1.96 18.78
CA GLN A 64 11.78 -3.27 18.27
C GLN A 64 10.53 -3.22 17.37
N LEU A 65 10.70 -3.59 16.11
CA LEU A 65 9.62 -4.01 15.24
C LEU A 65 9.18 -5.44 15.65
N VAL A 66 8.02 -5.57 16.28
CA VAL A 66 7.44 -6.86 16.61
C VAL A 66 6.51 -7.29 15.49
N ILE A 67 6.97 -8.22 14.65
CA ILE A 67 6.12 -8.91 13.67
C ILE A 67 5.44 -10.05 14.42
N LEU A 68 4.12 -9.98 14.54
CA LEU A 68 3.32 -11.07 15.09
C LEU A 68 2.99 -12.05 13.95
N GLU A 69 3.30 -13.33 14.12
CA GLU A 69 2.91 -14.38 13.15
C GLU A 69 1.37 -14.47 13.03
N ASP A 70 0.68 -14.29 14.16
CA ASP A 70 -0.77 -14.22 14.23
C ASP A 70 -1.23 -12.80 14.56
N PRO A 71 -2.24 -12.25 13.86
CA PRO A 71 -2.83 -10.98 14.25
C PRO A 71 -3.45 -11.11 15.66
N PRO A 72 -3.31 -10.09 16.51
CA PRO A 72 -4.02 -10.04 17.78
C PRO A 72 -5.52 -10.29 17.58
N HIS A 73 -6.16 -10.93 18.56
CA HIS A 73 -7.56 -11.37 18.43
C HIS A 73 -8.51 -10.25 17.98
N TYR A 74 -8.34 -9.03 18.49
CA TYR A 74 -9.16 -7.89 18.10
C TYR A 74 -8.98 -7.47 16.62
N VAL A 75 -7.74 -7.57 16.09
CA VAL A 75 -7.46 -7.31 14.66
C VAL A 75 -8.10 -8.41 13.80
N ARG A 76 -8.03 -9.67 14.25
CA ARG A 76 -8.68 -10.79 13.58
C ARG A 76 -10.20 -10.60 13.52
N CYS A 77 -10.83 -10.18 14.62
CA CYS A 77 -12.26 -9.88 14.65
C CYS A 77 -12.64 -8.76 13.67
N TRP A 78 -11.86 -7.68 13.58
CA TRP A 78 -12.11 -6.60 12.62
C TRP A 78 -11.99 -7.09 11.16
N LEU A 79 -10.97 -7.88 10.84
CA LEU A 79 -10.80 -8.44 9.50
C LEU A 79 -11.95 -9.38 9.12
N GLU A 80 -12.42 -10.20 10.06
CA GLU A 80 -13.59 -11.07 9.85
C GLU A 80 -14.88 -10.26 9.65
N GLU A 81 -15.05 -9.14 10.35
CA GLU A 81 -16.18 -8.22 10.15
C GLU A 81 -16.14 -7.56 8.77
N ASP A 82 -14.99 -7.03 8.36
CA ASP A 82 -14.81 -6.44 7.02
C ASP A 82 -15.08 -7.47 5.91
N ILE A 83 -14.60 -8.70 6.05
CA ILE A 83 -14.87 -9.79 5.10
C ILE A 83 -16.38 -10.10 5.06
N ARG A 84 -17.06 -10.16 6.20
CA ARG A 84 -18.52 -10.34 6.25
C ARG A 84 -19.25 -9.22 5.53
N HIS A 85 -18.83 -7.97 5.70
CA HIS A 85 -19.42 -6.83 5.01
C HIS A 85 -19.23 -6.89 3.50
N LEU A 86 -18.05 -7.31 3.02
CA LEU A 86 -17.76 -7.48 1.58
C LEU A 86 -18.62 -8.58 0.94
N LEU A 87 -18.80 -9.71 1.62
CA LEU A 87 -19.61 -10.82 1.11
C LEU A 87 -21.11 -10.48 1.07
N VAL A 88 -21.63 -9.77 2.07
CA VAL A 88 -23.02 -9.31 2.10
C VAL A 88 -23.30 -8.26 1.01
N THR A 89 -22.31 -7.46 0.63
CA THR A 89 -22.49 -6.52 -0.48
C THR A 89 -22.56 -7.20 -1.84
N ASP A 90 -21.84 -8.31 -2.07
CA ASP A 90 -21.89 -9.06 -3.34
C ASP A 90 -23.22 -9.82 -3.53
N ASP A 91 -23.80 -10.38 -2.45
CA ASP A 91 -25.08 -11.09 -2.52
C ASP A 91 -26.28 -10.18 -2.88
N ASN A 92 -26.16 -8.86 -2.68
CA ASN A 92 -27.20 -7.89 -3.03
C ASN A 92 -27.18 -7.45 -4.50
N PHE A 93 -26.18 -7.84 -5.30
CA PHE A 93 -26.12 -7.52 -6.74
C PHE A 93 -26.67 -8.63 -7.65
N HIS A 94 -27.23 -9.71 -7.09
CA HIS A 94 -27.75 -10.86 -7.85
C HIS A 94 -29.26 -11.10 -7.72
N LEU A 95 -30.03 -10.07 -7.37
CA LEU A 95 -31.50 -10.11 -7.44
C LEU A 95 -32.02 -9.07 -8.44
N ASP A 96 -31.96 -9.44 -9.72
CA ASP A 96 -32.85 -8.95 -10.79
C ASP A 96 -33.43 -10.16 -11.54
#